data_AF-A0A421DUI0-F1
#
_entry.id   AF-A0A421DUI0-F1
#
_cell.length_a   1.000
_cell.length_b   1.000
_cell.length_c   1.000
_cell.angle_alpha   90.00
_cell.angle_beta   90.00
_cell.angle_gamma   90.00
#
_symmetry.space_group_name_H-M   'P 1'
#
loop_
_entity.id
_entity.type
_entity.pdbx_description
1 polymer ?
#
loop_
_entity_poly.entity_id
_entity_poly.type
_entity_poly.pdbx_seq_one_letter_code
_entity_poly.pdbx_strand_id
1 'polypeptide(L)'
;MTGPRDLSPRDAWKRYVDRRRTELTDGSADSYHYRLKLFGAWCEDRGIESVSELNGWLFDEYRAHRAGEGIASTTLHNEMETLRGLV
;
A
#
# COMPACT_ATOMS: atom_id res chain seq x y z
N MET A 1 -7.00 22.77 -8.45
CA MET A 1 -6.21 22.48 -7.22
C MET A 1 -6.25 20.99 -7.03
N THR A 2 -5.15 20.29 -7.29
CA THR A 2 -5.03 18.84 -7.16
C THR A 2 -5.07 18.47 -5.68
N GLY A 3 -6.17 17.85 -5.24
CA GLY A 3 -6.37 17.47 -3.84
C GLY A 3 -5.59 16.19 -3.49
N PRO A 4 -5.52 15.80 -2.21
CA PRO A 4 -4.87 14.54 -1.79
C PRO A 4 -5.44 13.29 -2.48
N ARG A 5 -6.67 13.38 -2.99
CA ARG A 5 -7.38 12.33 -3.71
C ARG A 5 -6.91 12.13 -5.14
N ASP A 6 -6.22 13.10 -5.73
CA ASP A 6 -5.74 13.05 -7.12
C ASP A 6 -4.29 12.51 -7.22
N LEU A 7 -3.72 12.07 -6.08
CA LEU A 7 -2.41 11.42 -6.08
C LEU A 7 -2.53 10.02 -6.65
N SER A 8 -1.49 9.55 -7.32
CA SER A 8 -1.37 8.13 -7.63
C SER A 8 -1.23 7.31 -6.34
N PRO A 9 -1.68 6.04 -6.31
CA PRO A 9 -1.40 5.13 -5.20
C PRO A 9 0.10 5.07 -4.86
N ARG A 10 0.96 5.13 -5.89
CA ARG A 10 2.41 5.20 -5.75
C ARG A 10 2.88 6.41 -4.95
N ASP A 11 2.42 7.60 -5.31
CA ASP A 11 2.84 8.83 -4.65
C ASP A 11 2.25 8.94 -3.23
N ALA A 12 1.02 8.45 -3.06
CA ALA A 12 0.36 8.39 -1.77
C ALA A 12 1.14 7.55 -0.76
N TRP A 13 1.56 6.33 -1.14
CA TRP A 13 2.29 5.47 -0.21
C TRP A 13 3.70 5.97 0.07
N LYS A 14 4.41 6.55 -0.92
CA LYS A 14 5.72 7.17 -0.68
C LYS A 14 5.63 8.28 0.35
N ARG A 15 4.67 9.20 0.17
CA ARG A 15 4.42 10.29 1.12
C ARG A 15 4.07 9.79 2.51
N TYR A 16 3.31 8.70 2.61
CA TYR A 16 2.96 8.08 3.88
C TYR A 16 4.19 7.48 4.59
N VAL A 17 5.05 6.76 3.87
CA VAL A 17 6.30 6.21 4.43
C VAL A 17 7.22 7.34 4.88
N ASP A 18 7.41 8.36 4.04
CA ASP A 18 8.27 9.52 4.36
C ASP A 18 7.81 10.23 5.63
N ARG A 19 6.49 10.39 5.82
CA ARG A 19 5.93 10.95 7.05
C ARG A 19 6.20 10.07 8.27
N ARG A 20 6.11 8.75 8.13
CA ARG A 20 6.30 7.81 9.25
C ARG A 20 7.76 7.54 9.59
N ARG A 21 8.71 7.88 8.72
CA ARG A 21 10.15 7.71 8.98
C ARG A 21 10.63 8.40 10.25
N THR A 22 9.99 9.49 10.68
CA THR A 22 10.35 10.16 11.95
C THR A 22 9.89 9.42 13.20
N GLU A 23 8.94 8.50 13.07
CA GLU A 23 8.31 7.75 14.16
C GLU A 23 8.74 6.27 14.19
N LEU A 24 9.35 5.79 13.11
CA LEU A 24 9.70 4.38 12.91
C LEU A 24 11.22 4.17 12.97
N THR A 25 11.63 2.98 13.40
CA THR A 25 13.02 2.53 13.17
C THR A 25 13.27 2.33 11.68
N ASP A 26 14.53 2.43 11.24
CA ASP A 26 14.90 2.23 9.83
C ASP A 26 14.39 0.89 9.27
N GLY A 27 14.55 -0.19 10.02
CA GLY A 27 14.03 -1.51 9.62
C GLY A 27 12.50 -1.57 9.52
N SER A 28 11.78 -0.80 10.34
CA SER A 28 10.33 -0.68 10.23
C SER A 28 9.93 0.14 9.01
N ALA A 29 10.64 1.24 8.74
CA ALA A 29 10.41 2.06 7.56
C ALA A 29 10.64 1.27 6.26
N ASP A 30 11.70 0.46 6.21
CA ASP A 30 11.98 -0.42 5.07
C ASP A 30 10.87 -1.47 4.90
N SER A 31 10.41 -2.08 5.98
CA SER A 31 9.30 -3.04 5.93
C SER A 31 8.02 -2.41 5.36
N TYR A 32 7.71 -1.17 5.77
CA TYR A 32 6.57 -0.41 5.24
C TYR A 32 6.77 -0.10 3.76
N HIS A 33 7.96 0.36 3.38
CA HIS A 33 8.31 0.66 2.00
C HIS A 33 8.11 -0.55 1.09
N TYR A 34 8.65 -1.72 1.44
CA TYR A 34 8.51 -2.92 0.60
C TYR A 34 7.06 -3.38 0.45
N ARG A 35 6.29 -3.40 1.55
CA ARG A 35 4.88 -3.81 1.53
C ARG A 35 4.03 -2.88 0.67
N LEU A 36 4.21 -1.57 0.79
CA LEU A 36 3.42 -0.60 0.04
C LEU A 36 3.89 -0.45 -1.41
N LYS A 37 5.17 -0.71 -1.69
CA LYS A 37 5.67 -0.80 -3.06
C LYS A 37 4.96 -1.90 -3.86
N LEU A 38 4.71 -3.06 -3.23
CA LEU A 38 3.95 -4.15 -3.86
C LEU A 38 2.52 -3.71 -4.20
N PHE A 39 1.84 -3.06 -3.26
CA PHE A 39 0.50 -2.51 -3.49
C PHE A 39 0.48 -1.47 -4.62
N GLY A 40 1.43 -0.53 -4.63
CA GLY A 40 1.53 0.48 -5.68
C GLY A 40 1.77 -0.13 -7.07
N ALA A 41 2.67 -1.11 -7.18
CA ALA A 41 2.92 -1.81 -8.44
C ALA A 41 1.67 -2.56 -8.94
N TRP A 42 0.97 -3.22 -8.02
CA TRP A 42 -0.29 -3.90 -8.34
C TRP A 42 -1.39 -2.93 -8.79
N CYS A 43 -1.47 -1.73 -8.21
CA CYS A 43 -2.38 -0.68 -8.67
C CYS A 43 -2.05 -0.23 -10.10
N GLU A 44 -0.77 -0.02 -10.41
CA GLU A 44 -0.30 0.37 -11.74
C GLU A 44 -0.65 -0.70 -12.79
N ASP A 45 -0.41 -1.97 -12.49
CA ASP A 45 -0.73 -3.09 -13.38
C ASP A 45 -2.23 -3.20 -13.68
N ARG A 46 -3.09 -2.64 -12.81
CA ARG A 46 -4.55 -2.60 -12.97
C ARG A 46 -5.11 -1.29 -13.49
N GLY A 47 -4.24 -0.31 -13.78
CA GLY A 47 -4.68 1.02 -14.23
C GLY A 47 -5.39 1.83 -13.15
N ILE A 48 -5.08 1.59 -11.87
CA ILE A 48 -5.59 2.38 -10.75
C ILE A 48 -4.64 3.57 -10.57
N GLU A 49 -5.08 4.73 -11.04
CA GLU A 49 -4.24 5.91 -11.21
C GLU A 49 -4.44 6.95 -10.11
N SER A 50 -5.49 6.81 -9.31
CA SER A 50 -5.90 7.81 -8.32
C SER A 50 -6.26 7.21 -6.96
N VAL A 51 -5.85 7.88 -5.88
CA VAL A 51 -6.27 7.55 -4.50
C VAL A 51 -7.78 7.57 -4.34
N SER A 52 -8.50 8.38 -5.13
CA SER A 52 -9.98 8.40 -5.11
C SER A 52 -10.62 7.06 -5.48
N GLU A 53 -9.90 6.20 -6.20
CA GLU A 53 -10.38 4.89 -6.62
C GLU A 53 -10.23 3.85 -5.50
N LEU A 54 -9.32 4.09 -4.54
CA LEU A 54 -9.04 3.19 -3.43
C LEU A 54 -10.28 3.01 -2.55
N ASN A 55 -10.66 1.75 -2.36
CA ASN A 55 -11.83 1.37 -1.59
C ASN A 55 -11.64 -0.02 -0.97
N GLY A 56 -12.57 -0.43 -0.10
CA GLY A 56 -12.48 -1.71 0.59
C GLY A 56 -12.48 -2.93 -0.34
N TRP A 57 -13.12 -2.85 -1.50
CA TRP A 57 -13.13 -3.92 -2.49
C TRP A 57 -11.73 -4.10 -3.12
N LEU A 58 -11.05 -3.03 -3.51
CA LEU A 58 -9.68 -3.11 -4.02
C LEU A 58 -8.71 -3.71 -3.00
N PHE A 59 -8.92 -3.47 -1.71
CA PHE A 59 -8.10 -4.07 -0.67
C PHE A 59 -8.35 -5.57 -0.52
N ASP A 60 -9.59 -6.01 -0.68
CA ASP A 60 -9.92 -7.44 -0.72
C ASP A 60 -9.33 -8.12 -1.96
N GLU A 61 -9.42 -7.47 -3.14
CA GLU A 61 -8.80 -7.99 -4.36
C GLU A 61 -7.28 -8.08 -4.26
N TYR A 62 -6.63 -7.07 -3.65
CA TYR A 62 -5.19 -7.11 -3.39
C TYR A 62 -4.84 -8.26 -2.44
N ARG A 63 -5.60 -8.42 -1.36
CA ARG A 63 -5.43 -9.54 -0.42
C ARG A 63 -5.54 -10.89 -1.13
N ALA A 64 -6.56 -11.07 -1.98
CA ALA A 64 -6.78 -12.29 -2.73
C ALA A 64 -5.65 -12.57 -3.71
N HIS A 65 -5.17 -11.55 -4.43
CA HIS A 65 -4.03 -11.65 -5.32
C HIS A 65 -2.77 -12.13 -4.59
N ARG A 66 -2.43 -11.48 -3.47
CA ARG A 66 -1.25 -11.81 -2.66
C ARG A 66 -1.36 -13.19 -2.02
N ALA A 67 -2.55 -13.60 -1.58
CA ALA A 67 -2.79 -14.96 -1.10
C ALA A 67 -2.60 -16.02 -2.21
N GLY A 68 -2.98 -15.70 -3.45
CA GLY A 68 -2.80 -16.56 -4.62
C GLY A 68 -1.32 -16.81 -4.98
N GLU A 69 -0.40 -15.95 -4.54
CA GLU A 69 1.05 -16.15 -4.69
C GLU A 69 1.64 -17.15 -3.67
N GLY A 70 0.84 -17.66 -2.74
CA GLY A 70 1.30 -18.66 -1.77
C GLY A 70 2.17 -18.11 -0.64
N ILE A 71 2.08 -16.79 -0.36
CA ILE A 71 2.81 -16.20 0.76
C ILE A 71 2.25 -16.67 2.11
N ALA A 72 3.10 -16.69 3.14
CA ALA A 72 2.69 -17.09 4.48
C ALA A 72 1.60 -16.16 5.05
N SER A 73 0.65 -16.72 5.80
CA SER A 73 -0.49 -15.99 6.38
C SER A 73 -0.07 -14.81 7.26
N THR A 74 1.02 -14.94 8.02
CA THR A 74 1.57 -13.84 8.85
C THR A 74 2.14 -12.71 7.98
N THR A 75 2.80 -13.04 6.88
CA THR A 75 3.31 -12.05 5.92
C THR A 75 2.16 -11.28 5.30
N LEU A 76 1.14 -11.99 4.80
CA LEU A 76 -0.07 -11.38 4.26
C LEU A 76 -0.77 -10.49 5.30
N HIS A 77 -0.93 -10.96 6.53
CA HIS A 77 -1.53 -10.19 7.61
C HIS A 77 -0.78 -8.87 7.86
N ASN A 78 0.54 -8.93 8.00
CA ASN A 78 1.37 -7.75 8.21
C ASN A 78 1.35 -6.77 7.03
N GLU A 79 1.29 -7.29 5.81
CA GLU A 79 1.13 -6.50 4.59
C GLU A 79 -0.20 -5.75 4.59
N MET A 80 -1.31 -6.43 4.92
CA MET A 80 -2.63 -5.83 4.99
C MET A 80 -2.82 -4.85 6.17
N GLU A 81 -2.17 -5.10 7.32
CA GLU A 81 -2.11 -4.12 8.43
C GLU A 81 -1.39 -2.83 7.99
N THR A 82 -0.27 -2.98 7.27
CA THR A 82 0.48 -1.83 6.76
C THR A 82 -0.36 -1.03 5.75
N LEU A 83 -1.08 -1.73 4.85
CA LEU A 83 -1.96 -1.12 3.87
C LEU A 83 -3.15 -0.40 4.51
N ARG A 84 -3.76 -0.96 5.57
CA ARG A 84 -4.83 -0.31 6.32
C ARG A 84 -4.44 1.05 6.87
N GLY A 85 -3.18 1.23 7.26
CA GLY A 85 -2.69 2.52 7.76
C GLY A 85 -2.53 3.60 6.69
N LEU A 86 -2.57 3.26 5.40
CA LEU A 86 -2.42 4.21 4.29
C LEU A 86 -3.68 5.08 4.08
N VAL A 87 -4.87 4.54 4.35
CA VAL A 87 -6.19 5.20 4.18
C VAL A 87 -6.68 5.94 5.42
#